data_AF-A0A919E2D7-F1
#
_entry.id   AF-A0A919E2D7-F1
#
_cell.length_a   1.000
_cell.length_b   1.000
_cell.length_c   1.000
_cell.angle_alpha   90.00
_cell.angle_beta   90.00
_cell.angle_gamma   90.00
#
_symmetry.space_group_name_H-M   'P 1'
#
loop_
_entity.id
_entity.type
_entity.pdbx_description
1 polymer ?
#
loop_
_entity_poly.entity_id
_entity_poly.type
_entity_poly.pdbx_seq_one_letter_code
_entity_poly.pdbx_strand_id
1 'polypeptide(L)'
;MSAFREIVGGLREFAPWQVQLFATGCGQRLLPVADACASERTARLYLQGLDVAWSAASAAQREELAKTLDQVPEMSAQSSGEIGYWALRSVLVLTYSLRADLGENPAKHGRGACSGALELHETIDDTLTHPEPTGTRIINPRDIPPPGPWENREITAERATLAVLRASTTREAAVAEVRSLSTDHAHALRAVIPDFLRAGAWTG
;
A
#
# COMPACT_ATOMS: atom_id res chain seq x y z
N MET A 1 -0.52 -22.70 -1.73
CA MET A 1 -0.54 -21.62 -2.75
C MET A 1 -0.34 -20.32 -1.98
N SER A 2 0.65 -19.48 -2.32
CA SER A 2 0.93 -18.27 -1.51
C SER A 2 -0.23 -17.28 -1.60
N ALA A 3 -0.55 -16.57 -0.50
CA ALA A 3 -1.64 -15.60 -0.43
C ALA A 3 -1.56 -14.56 -1.56
N PHE A 4 -0.34 -14.09 -1.87
CA PHE A 4 -0.08 -13.22 -3.01
C PHE A 4 -0.60 -13.78 -4.35
N ARG A 5 -0.35 -15.07 -4.66
CA ARG A 5 -0.80 -15.67 -5.92
C ARG A 5 -2.32 -15.77 -6.00
N GLU A 6 -2.97 -16.06 -4.87
CA GLU A 6 -4.43 -16.09 -4.77
C GLU A 6 -5.02 -14.69 -5.02
N ILE A 7 -4.50 -13.68 -4.32
CA ILE A 7 -4.98 -12.30 -4.40
C ILE A 7 -4.79 -11.74 -5.82
N VAL A 8 -3.57 -11.84 -6.36
CA VAL A 8 -3.25 -11.38 -7.71
C VAL A 8 -4.00 -12.18 -8.78
N GLY A 9 -4.26 -13.46 -8.55
CA GLY A 9 -5.11 -14.28 -9.40
C GLY A 9 -6.53 -13.71 -9.51
N GLY A 10 -7.12 -13.32 -8.38
CA GLY A 10 -8.45 -12.72 -8.33
C GLY A 10 -8.57 -11.38 -9.06
N LEU A 11 -7.51 -10.57 -9.07
CA LEU A 11 -7.52 -9.26 -9.76
C LEU A 11 -7.68 -9.35 -11.28
N ARG A 12 -7.41 -10.51 -11.89
CA ARG A 12 -7.54 -10.70 -13.36
C ARG A 12 -8.98 -10.73 -13.84
N GLU A 13 -9.92 -10.98 -12.94
CA GLU A 13 -11.36 -11.09 -13.24
C GLU A 13 -12.07 -9.75 -13.09
N PHE A 14 -11.37 -8.73 -12.61
CA PHE A 14 -11.95 -7.44 -12.24
C PHE A 14 -11.86 -6.39 -13.34
N ALA A 15 -12.89 -5.55 -13.40
CA ALA A 15 -12.89 -4.35 -14.22
C ALA A 15 -11.82 -3.35 -13.72
N PRO A 16 -11.31 -2.45 -14.59
CA PRO A 16 -10.28 -1.48 -14.23
C PRO A 16 -10.58 -0.70 -12.95
N TRP A 17 -11.83 -0.22 -12.81
CA TRP A 17 -12.28 0.53 -11.65
C TRP A 17 -12.23 -0.28 -10.34
N GLN A 18 -12.49 -1.60 -10.38
CA GLN A 18 -12.40 -2.49 -9.22
C GLN A 18 -10.94 -2.70 -8.82
N VAL A 19 -10.05 -2.89 -9.79
CA VAL A 19 -8.61 -3.01 -9.54
C VAL A 19 -8.05 -1.70 -8.97
N GLN A 20 -8.53 -0.56 -9.46
CA GLN A 20 -8.20 0.74 -8.91
C GLN A 20 -8.68 0.90 -7.46
N LEU A 21 -9.90 0.48 -7.11
CA LEU A 21 -10.36 0.52 -5.72
C LEU A 21 -9.56 -0.43 -4.82
N PHE A 22 -9.20 -1.61 -5.31
CA PHE A 22 -8.32 -2.52 -4.59
C PHE A 22 -6.98 -1.84 -4.25
N ALA A 23 -6.32 -1.27 -5.28
CA ALA A 23 -5.05 -0.57 -5.10
C ALA A 23 -5.20 0.68 -4.21
N THR A 24 -6.34 1.37 -4.28
CA THR A 24 -6.64 2.51 -3.37
C THR A 24 -6.75 2.05 -1.93
N GLY A 25 -7.38 0.90 -1.68
CA GLY A 25 -7.45 0.29 -0.36
C GLY A 25 -6.05 0.00 0.20
N CYS A 26 -5.15 -0.59 -0.61
CA CYS A 26 -3.75 -0.79 -0.24
C CYS A 26 -3.06 0.54 0.13
N GLY A 27 -3.23 1.59 -0.68
CA GLY A 27 -2.67 2.92 -0.38
C GLY A 27 -3.25 3.52 0.91
N GLN A 28 -4.57 3.45 1.10
CA GLN A 28 -5.23 3.97 2.30
C GLN A 28 -4.70 3.30 3.59
N ARG A 29 -4.43 1.99 3.54
CA ARG A 29 -3.89 1.23 4.68
C ARG A 29 -2.46 1.66 5.04
N LEU A 30 -1.69 2.14 4.07
CA LEU A 30 -0.32 2.66 4.26
C LEU A 30 -0.26 4.15 4.62
N LEU A 31 -1.40 4.85 4.69
CA LEU A 31 -1.45 6.26 5.09
C LEU A 31 -0.65 6.56 6.37
N PRO A 32 -0.68 5.75 7.44
CA PRO A 32 0.10 6.02 8.65
C PRO A 32 1.62 6.01 8.42
N VAL A 33 2.11 5.19 7.48
CA VAL A 33 3.53 5.16 7.10
C VAL A 33 3.89 6.42 6.33
N ALA A 34 3.08 6.80 5.34
CA ALA A 34 3.29 8.04 4.59
C ALA A 34 3.25 9.28 5.49
N ASP A 35 2.30 9.34 6.43
CA ASP A 35 2.13 10.44 7.39
C ASP A 35 3.35 10.61 8.31
N ALA A 36 3.96 9.49 8.74
CA ALA A 36 5.07 9.54 9.68
C ALA A 36 6.46 9.64 9.02
N CYS A 37 6.61 9.12 7.80
CA CYS A 37 7.91 9.00 7.15
C CYS A 37 8.15 10.02 6.03
N ALA A 38 7.10 10.65 5.51
CA ALA A 38 7.22 11.55 4.38
C ALA A 38 7.49 12.99 4.82
N SER A 39 8.12 13.77 3.94
CA SER A 39 8.14 15.23 4.06
C SER A 39 6.72 15.79 4.06
N GLU A 40 6.53 16.96 4.67
CA GLU A 40 5.22 17.64 4.75
C GLU A 40 4.58 17.86 3.36
N ARG A 41 5.40 18.11 2.34
CA ARG A 41 4.93 18.22 0.96
C ARG A 41 4.37 16.89 0.45
N THR A 42 5.12 15.80 0.64
CA THR A 42 4.73 14.47 0.16
C THR A 42 3.53 13.93 0.92
N ALA A 43 3.44 14.13 2.23
CA ALA A 43 2.26 13.73 3.02
C ALA A 43 0.98 14.42 2.52
N ARG A 44 1.05 15.73 2.19
CA ARG A 44 -0.09 16.46 1.60
C ARG A 44 -0.48 15.94 0.22
N LEU A 45 0.50 15.68 -0.65
CA LEU A 45 0.25 15.08 -1.97
C LEU A 45 -0.35 13.67 -1.85
N TYR A 46 0.07 12.90 -0.84
CA TYR A 46 -0.45 11.57 -0.55
C TYR A 46 -1.94 11.62 -0.20
N LEU A 47 -2.33 12.52 0.72
CA LEU A 47 -3.73 12.73 1.09
C LEU A 47 -4.57 13.19 -0.12
N GLN A 48 -4.06 14.15 -0.89
CA GLN A 48 -4.72 14.57 -2.13
C GLN A 48 -4.88 13.40 -3.11
N GLY A 49 -3.88 12.52 -3.22
CA GLY A 49 -3.93 11.34 -4.07
C GLY A 49 -4.97 10.33 -3.62
N LEU A 50 -5.12 10.11 -2.32
CA LEU A 50 -6.20 9.28 -1.78
C LEU A 50 -7.58 9.88 -2.10
N ASP A 51 -7.77 11.18 -1.90
CA ASP A 51 -9.04 11.85 -2.20
C ASP A 51 -9.39 11.77 -3.70
N VAL A 52 -8.41 11.95 -4.58
CA VAL A 52 -8.56 11.77 -6.03
C VAL A 52 -8.86 10.31 -6.37
N ALA A 53 -8.20 9.35 -5.72
CA ALA A 53 -8.40 7.94 -5.98
C ALA A 53 -9.81 7.46 -5.57
N TRP A 54 -10.31 7.93 -4.42
CA TRP A 54 -11.66 7.59 -3.92
C TRP A 54 -12.79 8.28 -4.69
N SER A 55 -12.53 9.43 -5.31
CA SER A 55 -13.55 10.21 -6.01
C SER A 55 -13.71 9.82 -7.48
N ALA A 56 -14.73 10.37 -8.15
CA ALA A 56 -14.90 10.29 -9.61
C ALA A 56 -14.03 11.34 -10.36
N ALA A 57 -12.81 11.59 -9.88
CA ALA A 57 -11.88 12.52 -10.51
C ALA A 57 -11.53 12.09 -11.94
N SER A 58 -11.28 13.08 -12.80
CA SER A 58 -10.98 12.86 -14.22
C SER A 58 -9.62 12.16 -14.41
N ALA A 59 -9.47 11.48 -15.56
CA ALA A 59 -8.21 10.85 -15.94
C ALA A 59 -7.02 11.83 -15.93
N ALA A 60 -7.21 13.05 -16.43
CA ALA A 60 -6.19 14.08 -16.44
C ALA A 60 -5.71 14.47 -15.03
N GLN A 61 -6.64 14.60 -14.07
CA GLN A 61 -6.28 14.90 -12.68
C GLN A 61 -5.49 13.76 -12.03
N ARG A 62 -5.88 12.51 -12.30
CA ARG A 62 -5.17 11.32 -11.80
C ARG A 62 -3.77 11.22 -12.39
N GLU A 63 -3.63 11.44 -13.70
CA GLU A 63 -2.35 11.39 -14.40
C GLU A 63 -1.39 12.48 -13.91
N GLU A 64 -1.87 13.72 -13.78
CA GLU A 64 -1.05 14.84 -13.30
C GLU A 64 -0.56 14.60 -11.86
N LEU A 65 -1.44 14.10 -11.00
CA LEU A 65 -1.07 13.81 -9.62
C LEU A 65 -0.11 12.62 -9.52
N ALA A 66 -0.29 11.57 -10.33
CA ALA A 66 0.66 10.47 -10.42
C ALA A 66 2.06 10.94 -10.88
N LYS A 67 2.14 11.85 -11.87
CA LYS A 67 3.40 12.46 -12.31
C LYS A 67 4.05 13.30 -11.20
N THR A 68 3.24 14.05 -10.46
CA THR A 68 3.73 14.86 -9.33
C THR A 68 4.28 13.98 -8.21
N LEU A 69 3.61 12.86 -7.92
CA LEU A 69 4.06 11.88 -6.93
C LEU A 69 5.37 11.17 -7.33
N ASP A 70 5.63 11.00 -8.63
CA ASP A 70 6.91 10.47 -9.14
C ASP A 70 8.09 11.45 -9.03
N GLN A 71 7.86 12.66 -8.53
CA GLN A 71 8.86 13.73 -8.40
C GLN A 71 9.03 14.21 -6.95
N VAL A 72 8.54 13.43 -5.98
CA VAL A 72 8.68 13.75 -4.56
C VAL A 72 10.15 13.65 -4.11
N PRO A 73 10.59 14.39 -3.08
CA PRO A 73 11.97 14.35 -2.62
C PRO A 73 12.44 12.95 -2.18
N GLU A 74 11.52 12.11 -1.71
CA GLU A 74 11.79 10.73 -1.26
C GLU A 74 12.22 9.80 -2.40
N MET A 75 12.08 10.21 -3.67
CA MET A 75 12.61 9.48 -4.83
C MET A 75 14.14 9.31 -4.80
N SER A 76 14.85 10.10 -3.98
CA SER A 76 16.30 9.98 -3.79
C SER A 76 16.72 8.91 -2.77
N ALA A 77 15.79 8.37 -1.98
CA ALA A 77 16.09 7.37 -0.97
C ALA A 77 16.57 6.07 -1.62
N GLN A 78 17.73 5.56 -1.19
CA GLN A 78 18.40 4.44 -1.85
C GLN A 78 18.25 3.12 -1.10
N SER A 79 17.96 3.19 0.20
CA SER A 79 17.95 2.02 1.07
C SER A 79 16.88 2.09 2.15
N SER A 80 16.48 0.92 2.66
CA SER A 80 15.59 0.78 3.82
C SER A 80 16.15 1.40 5.11
N GLY A 81 17.43 1.78 5.15
CA GLY A 81 18.02 2.52 6.26
C GLY A 81 17.58 3.99 6.32
N GLU A 82 16.98 4.52 5.25
CA GLU A 82 16.53 5.91 5.17
C GLU A 82 15.03 6.01 5.40
N ILE A 83 14.58 6.90 6.30
CA ILE A 83 13.14 7.07 6.60
C ILE A 83 12.32 7.40 5.34
N GLY A 84 12.90 8.18 4.42
CA GLY A 84 12.28 8.54 3.15
C GLY A 84 11.99 7.33 2.25
N TYR A 85 12.71 6.22 2.40
CA TYR A 85 12.44 5.00 1.65
C TYR A 85 11.04 4.46 1.93
N TRP A 86 10.60 4.46 3.19
CA TRP A 86 9.29 3.94 3.57
C TRP A 86 8.14 4.81 3.03
N ALA A 87 8.34 6.12 3.03
CA ALA A 87 7.45 7.07 2.37
C ALA A 87 7.39 6.84 0.85
N LEU A 88 8.55 6.68 0.19
CA LEU A 88 8.63 6.34 -1.23
C LEU A 88 7.84 5.07 -1.55
N ARG A 89 8.04 3.99 -0.79
CA ARG A 89 7.31 2.73 -1.01
C ARG A 89 5.80 2.92 -0.89
N SER A 90 5.34 3.71 0.08
CA SER A 90 3.92 4.06 0.25
C SER A 90 3.40 4.86 -0.94
N VAL A 91 4.16 5.87 -1.40
CA VAL A 91 3.85 6.70 -2.58
C VAL A 91 3.70 5.84 -3.83
N LEU A 92 4.60 4.89 -4.07
CA LEU A 92 4.53 3.99 -5.23
C LEU A 92 3.22 3.18 -5.25
N VAL A 93 2.75 2.70 -4.09
CA VAL A 93 1.45 2.00 -3.99
C VAL A 93 0.29 2.91 -4.39
N LEU A 94 0.28 4.16 -3.92
CA LEU A 94 -0.73 5.13 -4.32
C LEU A 94 -0.66 5.49 -5.81
N THR A 95 0.54 5.64 -6.36
CA THR A 95 0.73 5.86 -7.80
C THR A 95 0.20 4.70 -8.64
N TYR A 96 0.35 3.44 -8.18
CA TYR A 96 -0.31 2.30 -8.84
C TYR A 96 -1.83 2.42 -8.83
N SER A 97 -2.43 2.87 -7.74
CA SER A 97 -3.88 3.13 -7.70
C SER A 97 -4.30 4.17 -8.74
N LEU A 98 -3.63 5.33 -8.77
CA LEU A 98 -3.98 6.41 -9.70
C LEU A 98 -3.89 5.98 -11.16
N ARG A 99 -2.96 5.07 -11.48
CA ARG A 99 -2.73 4.54 -12.84
C ARG A 99 -3.63 3.36 -13.23
N ALA A 100 -4.15 2.60 -12.26
CA ALA A 100 -4.92 1.39 -12.54
C ALA A 100 -6.19 1.63 -13.39
N ASP A 101 -6.78 2.82 -13.36
CA ASP A 101 -7.96 3.18 -14.14
C ASP A 101 -7.63 3.97 -15.43
N LEU A 102 -6.35 4.24 -15.70
CA LEU A 102 -5.91 4.97 -16.90
C LEU A 102 -5.74 4.08 -18.14
N GLY A 103 -6.15 2.81 -18.08
CA GLY A 103 -6.09 1.86 -19.19
C GLY A 103 -4.75 1.16 -19.40
N GLU A 104 -3.71 1.52 -18.64
CA GLU A 104 -2.44 0.81 -18.61
C GLU A 104 -2.56 -0.45 -17.75
N ASN A 105 -2.79 -1.62 -18.36
CA ASN A 105 -2.78 -2.95 -17.71
C ASN A 105 -3.15 -2.94 -16.20
N PRO A 106 -4.44 -2.75 -15.85
CA PRO A 106 -4.88 -2.57 -14.47
C PRO A 106 -4.38 -3.66 -13.52
N ALA A 107 -4.36 -4.92 -13.97
CA ALA A 107 -3.88 -6.06 -13.21
C ALA A 107 -2.39 -5.94 -12.81
N LYS A 108 -1.54 -5.33 -13.65
CA LYS A 108 -0.14 -5.03 -13.30
C LYS A 108 -0.07 -4.03 -12.14
N HIS A 109 -0.88 -2.97 -12.18
CA HIS A 109 -0.93 -1.97 -11.12
C HIS A 109 -1.51 -2.53 -9.83
N GLY A 110 -2.60 -3.30 -9.90
CA GLY A 110 -3.15 -4.00 -8.73
C GLY A 110 -2.14 -4.96 -8.10
N ARG A 111 -1.39 -5.72 -8.91
CA ARG A 111 -0.27 -6.56 -8.44
C ARG A 111 0.82 -5.72 -7.75
N GLY A 112 1.19 -4.59 -8.34
CA GLY A 112 2.18 -3.67 -7.76
C GLY A 112 1.75 -3.13 -6.40
N ALA A 113 0.48 -2.71 -6.28
CA ALA A 113 -0.10 -2.23 -5.03
C ALA A 113 -0.13 -3.32 -3.94
N CYS A 114 -0.61 -4.53 -4.29
CA CYS A 114 -0.61 -5.70 -3.40
C CYS A 114 0.81 -6.04 -2.91
N SER A 115 1.75 -6.18 -3.84
CA SER A 115 3.14 -6.50 -3.49
C SER A 115 3.78 -5.44 -2.60
N GLY A 116 3.57 -4.15 -2.91
CA GLY A 116 4.14 -3.06 -2.14
C GLY A 116 3.54 -2.94 -0.73
N ALA A 117 2.24 -3.18 -0.58
CA ALA A 117 1.59 -3.18 0.72
C ALA A 117 2.05 -4.37 1.59
N LEU A 118 2.09 -5.58 1.03
CA LEU A 118 2.58 -6.76 1.75
C LEU A 118 4.04 -6.61 2.19
N GLU A 119 4.93 -6.14 1.31
CA GLU A 119 6.35 -5.95 1.63
C GLU A 119 6.56 -4.93 2.76
N LEU A 120 5.76 -3.85 2.81
CA LEU A 120 5.82 -2.88 3.91
C LEU A 120 5.35 -3.49 5.24
N HIS A 121 4.28 -4.28 5.23
CA HIS A 121 3.80 -4.95 6.44
C HIS A 121 4.75 -6.05 6.92
N GLU A 122 5.33 -6.83 6.00
CA GLU A 122 6.40 -7.80 6.29
C GLU A 122 7.60 -7.10 6.95
N THR A 123 8.00 -5.93 6.43
CA THR A 123 9.10 -5.15 7.00
C THR A 123 8.77 -4.65 8.41
N ILE A 124 7.53 -4.21 8.66
CA ILE A 124 7.09 -3.82 10.00
C ILE A 124 7.19 -5.00 10.96
N ASP A 125 6.73 -6.18 10.56
CA ASP A 125 6.84 -7.40 11.37
C ASP A 125 8.30 -7.75 11.66
N ASP A 126 9.17 -7.75 10.65
CA ASP A 126 10.59 -8.06 10.80
C ASP A 126 11.30 -7.06 11.71
N THR A 127 11.07 -5.76 11.50
CA THR A 127 11.68 -4.67 12.29
C THR A 127 11.27 -4.71 13.75
N LEU A 128 9.98 -4.98 14.03
CA LEU A 128 9.49 -5.09 15.41
C LEU A 128 9.96 -6.37 16.10
N THR A 129 10.21 -7.45 15.35
CA THR A 129 10.69 -8.72 15.89
C THR A 129 12.21 -8.74 16.08
N HIS A 130 12.93 -8.04 15.20
CA HIS A 130 14.39 -8.00 15.15
C HIS A 130 14.88 -6.53 15.11
N PRO A 131 14.84 -5.82 16.25
CA PRO A 131 15.18 -4.40 16.32
C PRO A 131 16.69 -4.12 16.15
N GLU A 132 17.55 -5.14 16.20
CA GLU A 132 18.95 -4.97 15.81
C GLU A 132 19.07 -5.11 14.30
N PRO A 133 19.95 -4.34 13.61
CA PRO A 133 20.19 -4.51 12.19
C PRO A 133 20.87 -5.85 11.95
N THR A 134 20.08 -6.91 11.87
CA THR A 134 20.52 -8.18 11.34
C THR A 134 20.81 -7.90 9.87
N GLY A 135 22.09 -7.86 9.48
CA GLY A 135 22.47 -7.67 8.08
C GLY A 135 21.66 -8.57 7.14
N THR A 136 21.58 -8.20 5.86
CA THR A 136 20.75 -8.84 4.82
C THR A 136 20.39 -10.29 5.14
N ARG A 137 19.17 -10.53 5.63
CA ARG A 137 18.71 -11.90 5.91
C ARG A 137 18.55 -12.61 4.56
N ILE A 138 19.40 -13.59 4.31
CA ILE A 138 19.25 -14.46 3.14
C ILE A 138 18.11 -15.43 3.46
N ILE A 139 16.89 -15.09 3.02
CA ILE A 139 15.74 -15.99 3.12
C ILE A 139 15.97 -17.15 2.15
N ASN A 140 16.01 -18.37 2.67
CA ASN A 140 16.04 -19.56 1.85
C ASN A 140 14.68 -19.69 1.13
N PRO A 141 14.62 -19.70 -0.22
CA PRO A 141 13.35 -19.82 -0.95
C PRO A 141 12.58 -21.11 -0.67
N ARG A 142 13.23 -22.10 -0.06
CA ARG A 142 12.63 -23.37 0.36
C ARG A 142 12.10 -23.34 1.79
N ASP A 143 12.42 -22.31 2.56
CA ASP A 143 12.07 -22.15 3.98
C ASP A 143 11.67 -20.70 4.22
N ILE A 144 10.60 -20.29 3.53
CA ILE A 144 10.01 -18.96 3.69
C ILE A 144 9.28 -18.96 5.04
N PRO A 145 9.63 -18.05 5.97
CA PRO A 145 8.93 -17.99 7.25
C PRO A 145 7.44 -17.73 7.05
N PRO A 146 6.58 -18.17 7.98
CA PRO A 146 5.18 -17.80 7.93
C PRO A 146 5.03 -16.28 8.06
N PRO A 147 3.98 -15.70 7.46
CA PRO A 147 3.71 -14.27 7.55
C PRO A 147 3.54 -13.84 9.01
N GLY A 148 4.08 -12.67 9.34
CA GLY A 148 3.95 -12.07 10.66
C GLY A 148 2.54 -11.52 10.94
N PRO A 149 2.30 -10.95 12.13
CA PRO A 149 0.99 -10.39 12.49
C PRO A 149 0.48 -9.30 11.55
N TRP A 150 1.33 -8.36 11.12
CA TRP A 150 0.94 -7.26 10.24
C TRP A 150 0.75 -7.70 8.80
N GLU A 151 1.62 -8.58 8.30
CA GLU A 151 1.45 -9.17 6.97
C GLU A 151 0.14 -9.98 6.90
N ASN A 152 -0.19 -10.78 7.93
CA ASN A 152 -1.46 -11.50 7.99
C ASN A 152 -2.68 -10.57 8.02
N ARG A 153 -2.59 -9.42 8.71
CA ARG A 153 -3.65 -8.41 8.71
C ARG A 153 -3.84 -7.84 7.31
N GLU A 154 -2.75 -7.50 6.61
CA GLU A 154 -2.84 -6.99 5.24
C GLU A 154 -3.41 -8.04 4.28
N ILE A 155 -2.96 -9.30 4.35
CA ILE A 155 -3.54 -10.41 3.59
C ILE A 155 -5.05 -10.52 3.82
N THR A 156 -5.49 -10.38 5.07
CA THR A 156 -6.91 -10.44 5.44
C THR A 156 -7.67 -9.25 4.88
N ALA A 157 -7.12 -8.03 4.97
CA ALA A 157 -7.72 -6.81 4.44
C ALA A 157 -7.82 -6.84 2.90
N GLU A 158 -6.79 -7.33 2.21
CA GLU A 158 -6.81 -7.53 0.75
C GLU A 158 -7.86 -8.56 0.34
N ARG A 159 -7.96 -9.70 1.03
CA ARG A 159 -9.01 -10.70 0.78
C ARG A 159 -10.42 -10.14 1.01
N ALA A 160 -10.61 -9.40 2.10
CA ALA A 160 -11.88 -8.73 2.38
C ALA A 160 -12.23 -7.72 1.27
N THR A 161 -11.26 -6.93 0.83
CA THR A 161 -11.41 -6.01 -0.32
C THR A 161 -11.85 -6.75 -1.58
N LEU A 162 -11.21 -7.88 -1.92
CA LEU A 162 -11.62 -8.70 -3.07
C LEU A 162 -13.05 -9.24 -2.92
N ALA A 163 -13.46 -9.66 -1.72
CA ALA A 163 -14.82 -10.16 -1.47
C ALA A 163 -15.87 -9.06 -1.68
N VAL A 164 -15.62 -7.86 -1.16
CA VAL A 164 -16.47 -6.68 -1.37
C VAL A 164 -16.59 -6.37 -2.86
N LEU A 165 -15.46 -6.33 -3.58
CA LEU A 165 -15.45 -6.01 -5.01
C LEU A 165 -16.18 -7.05 -5.86
N ARG A 166 -16.16 -8.33 -5.49
CA ARG A 166 -16.94 -9.40 -6.15
C ARG A 166 -18.43 -9.28 -5.91
N ALA A 167 -18.83 -8.90 -4.69
CA ALA A 167 -20.23 -8.84 -4.29
C ALA A 167 -20.92 -7.53 -4.69
N SER A 168 -20.14 -6.46 -4.88
CA SER A 168 -20.66 -5.12 -5.18
C SER A 168 -21.21 -5.03 -6.60
N THR A 169 -22.42 -4.50 -6.73
CA THR A 169 -23.08 -4.24 -8.02
C THR A 169 -22.82 -2.84 -8.56
N THR A 170 -22.41 -1.90 -7.71
CA THR A 170 -22.09 -0.52 -8.08
C THR A 170 -20.75 -0.07 -7.50
N ARG A 171 -20.15 0.95 -8.13
CA ARG A 171 -18.88 1.52 -7.67
C ARG A 171 -19.06 2.24 -6.33
N GLU A 172 -20.17 2.93 -6.14
CA GLU A 172 -20.42 3.74 -4.94
C GLU A 172 -20.51 2.87 -3.69
N ALA A 173 -21.20 1.72 -3.77
CA ALA A 173 -21.28 0.76 -2.67
C ALA A 173 -19.90 0.18 -2.34
N ALA A 174 -19.15 -0.23 -3.38
CA ALA A 174 -17.79 -0.73 -3.21
C ALA A 174 -16.84 0.31 -2.58
N VAL A 175 -16.93 1.58 -3.01
CA VAL A 175 -16.10 2.66 -2.45
C VAL A 175 -16.33 2.81 -0.96
N ALA A 176 -17.60 2.88 -0.52
CA ALA A 176 -17.92 3.08 0.89
C ALA A 176 -17.37 1.95 1.76
N GLU A 177 -17.57 0.70 1.36
CA GLU A 177 -17.19 -0.47 2.15
C GLU A 177 -15.66 -0.70 2.12
N VAL A 178 -15.01 -0.63 0.96
CA VAL A 178 -13.55 -0.77 0.87
C VAL A 178 -12.84 0.37 1.63
N ARG A 179 -13.37 1.60 1.56
CA ARG A 179 -12.82 2.74 2.31
C ARG A 179 -12.91 2.50 3.81
N SER A 180 -14.07 2.06 4.31
CA SER A 180 -14.25 1.74 5.74
C SER A 180 -13.24 0.69 6.22
N LEU A 181 -13.17 -0.46 5.53
CA LEU A 181 -12.23 -1.54 5.87
C LEU A 181 -10.77 -1.07 5.87
N SER A 182 -10.40 -0.25 4.88
CA SER A 182 -9.03 0.24 4.74
C SER A 182 -8.68 1.31 5.78
N THR A 183 -9.64 2.15 6.17
CA THR A 183 -9.47 3.13 7.24
C THR A 183 -9.31 2.46 8.60
N ASP A 184 -10.10 1.42 8.91
CA ASP A 184 -9.97 0.67 10.17
C ASP A 184 -8.59 0.02 10.30
N HIS A 185 -8.10 -0.59 9.22
CA HIS A 185 -6.75 -1.15 9.20
C HIS A 185 -5.66 -0.07 9.32
N ALA A 186 -5.82 1.08 8.65
CA ALA A 186 -4.91 2.22 8.80
C ALA A 186 -4.88 2.74 10.26
N HIS A 187 -6.02 2.77 10.96
CA HIS A 187 -6.06 3.14 12.37
C HIS A 187 -5.29 2.15 13.25
N ALA A 188 -5.43 0.85 12.99
CA ALA A 188 -4.65 -0.16 13.68
C ALA A 188 -3.15 0.02 13.43
N LEU A 189 -2.75 0.22 12.17
CA LEU A 189 -1.35 0.40 11.80
C LEU A 189 -0.75 1.66 12.44
N ARG A 190 -1.50 2.77 12.49
CA ARG A 190 -1.06 4.03 13.13
C ARG A 190 -0.60 3.83 14.57
N ALA A 191 -1.20 2.90 15.31
CA ALA A 191 -0.84 2.64 16.70
C ALA A 191 0.57 2.03 16.87
N VAL A 192 1.11 1.36 15.85
CA VAL A 192 2.43 0.71 15.93
C VAL A 192 3.55 1.46 15.21
N ILE A 193 3.22 2.46 14.39
CA ILE A 193 4.25 3.25 13.68
C ILE A 193 5.31 3.84 14.62
N PRO A 194 4.99 4.40 15.81
CA PRO A 194 6.02 4.93 16.70
C PRO A 194 7.03 3.87 17.17
N ASP A 195 6.56 2.65 17.43
CA ASP A 195 7.44 1.55 17.85
C ASP A 195 8.26 1.02 16.69
N PHE A 196 7.68 0.95 15.48
CA PHE A 196 8.39 0.62 14.25
C PHE A 196 9.54 1.61 13.98
N LEU A 197 9.28 2.91 14.06
CA LEU A 197 10.30 3.95 13.86
C LEU A 197 11.41 3.87 14.92
N ARG A 198 11.05 3.65 16.19
CA ARG A 198 12.03 3.48 17.26
C ARG A 198 12.89 2.24 17.06
N ALA A 199 12.29 1.11 16.69
CA ALA A 199 12.99 -0.15 16.46
C ALA A 199 13.94 -0.07 15.26
N GLY A 200 13.54 0.59 14.17
CA GLY A 200 14.42 0.82 13.02
C GLY A 200 15.45 1.93 13.20
N ALA A 201 15.51 2.55 14.39
CA ALA A 201 16.37 3.70 14.69
C ALA A 201 16.18 4.89 13.72
N TRP A 202 15.00 5.03 13.12
CA TRP A 202 14.64 6.16 12.28
C TRP A 202 14.05 7.27 13.15
N THR A 203 14.82 8.34 13.34
CA THR A 203 14.30 9.57 13.96
C THR A 203 13.78 10.48 12.85
N GLY A 204 12.49 10.84 12.92
CA GLY A 204 11.90 11.90 12.11
C GLY A 204 12.34 13.30 12.57
#